data_AF-A0AAJ6HUC9-F1
#
_entry.id   AF-A0AAJ6HUC9-F1
#
_cell.length_a   1.000
_cell.length_b   1.000
_cell.length_c   1.000
_cell.angle_alpha   90.00
_cell.angle_beta   90.00
_cell.angle_gamma   90.00
#
_symmetry.space_group_name_H-M   'P 1'
#
loop_
_entity.id
_entity.type
_entity.pdbx_description
1 polymer ?
#
loop_
_entity_poly.entity_id
_entity_poly.type
_entity_poly.pdbx_seq_one_letter_code
_entity_poly.pdbx_strand_id
1 'polypeptide(L)'
;MRVFAGWLLGLTVAAGVVAPASPVAGAATSAPTSTAVAPMAVGPQPGTFTGRGFDTCTAPSQAAMDTWRTSSPYGAIGIYISGDSRTCSQPNLTATWVANQTNNGWRLLPIELGYQAPCGTRAPKMSADPTTARSQGVSAANRAANAAQALGIGSASTIYNDIEQYPSNTSCRAAVLSFLSGWVEQLHARGYLAGMYSSGSSGIKDVCDAYGNPSYTRLDQIWIGWWNGVADTRAGSYCPDAYYANQQRVHQYAGDVTETWGGVTMKIDRNYLDLRVTQTPPQQWTTTIDNSTSGGFTASTAWGTSAYSGQRYGTDYRFASPVSSSDVAWFRSTIPATGNYEISVWYPADAGYNDQTPYLVATTTGNRSVSVNQRNNGGRWVSIGVFALAAGTGNTVGVSRWTGGTGLVVADAVRITRA
;
A
#
# COMPACT_ATOMS: atom_id res chain seq x y z
N MET A 1 30.27 64.18 -30.80
CA MET A 1 31.03 64.22 -29.54
C MET A 1 30.23 65.05 -28.54
N ARG A 2 29.95 64.50 -27.35
CA ARG A 2 29.41 65.15 -26.13
C ARG A 2 27.89 65.38 -26.01
N VAL A 3 27.30 64.52 -25.16
CA VAL A 3 26.35 64.73 -24.04
C VAL A 3 25.41 65.94 -24.09
N PHE A 4 24.10 65.68 -23.99
CA PHE A 4 23.14 66.58 -23.34
C PHE A 4 22.12 65.78 -22.51
N ALA A 5 21.87 66.27 -21.29
CA ALA A 5 20.85 65.82 -20.35
C ALA A 5 19.84 66.96 -20.11
N GLY A 6 18.63 66.60 -19.67
CA GLY A 6 17.59 67.51 -19.15
C GLY A 6 16.23 67.32 -19.84
N TRP A 7 15.06 67.44 -19.22
CA TRP A 7 14.62 67.88 -17.88
C TRP A 7 13.16 67.43 -17.62
N LEU A 8 12.72 67.61 -16.36
CA LEU A 8 11.47 67.26 -15.66
C LEU A 8 10.08 67.54 -16.30
N LEU A 9 9.09 66.74 -15.89
CA LEU A 9 7.65 67.04 -15.70
C LEU A 9 7.26 66.62 -14.26
N GLY A 10 6.24 67.10 -13.56
CA GLY A 10 5.15 68.04 -13.86
C GLY A 10 4.01 67.84 -12.85
N LEU A 11 3.50 68.97 -12.33
CA LEU A 11 2.15 69.33 -11.85
C LEU A 11 1.33 68.56 -10.78
N THR A 12 0.59 69.40 -10.05
CA THR A 12 -0.18 69.25 -8.81
C THR A 12 -1.66 68.88 -8.98
N VAL A 13 -2.22 68.41 -7.86
CA VAL A 13 -3.56 67.86 -7.55
C VAL A 13 -4.69 68.92 -7.54
N ALA A 14 -5.90 68.51 -7.92
CA ALA A 14 -7.16 69.12 -7.45
C ALA A 14 -8.18 68.04 -7.09
N ALA A 15 -8.80 68.16 -5.91
CA ALA A 15 -9.78 67.24 -5.33
C ALA A 15 -11.23 67.69 -5.63
N GLY A 16 -12.14 66.73 -5.83
CA GLY A 16 -13.57 66.96 -6.01
C GLY A 16 -14.43 65.73 -5.74
N VAL A 17 -14.98 65.69 -4.52
CA VAL A 17 -16.22 65.08 -3.99
C VAL A 17 -16.80 63.79 -4.59
N VAL A 18 -16.96 62.79 -3.72
CA VAL A 18 -17.51 61.43 -3.93
C VAL A 18 -19.04 61.41 -3.80
N ALA A 19 -19.73 60.70 -4.70
CA ALA A 19 -21.10 60.20 -4.50
C ALA A 19 -21.09 58.65 -4.57
N PRO A 20 -21.80 57.92 -3.69
CA PRO A 20 -21.79 56.46 -3.73
C PRO A 20 -22.79 55.93 -4.76
N ALA A 21 -22.32 55.11 -5.69
CA ALA A 21 -23.18 54.30 -6.57
C ALA A 21 -23.54 52.99 -5.86
N SER A 22 -24.84 52.68 -5.80
CA SER A 22 -25.37 51.41 -5.28
C SER A 22 -24.91 50.22 -6.14
N PRO A 23 -24.62 49.04 -5.55
CA PRO A 23 -24.21 47.88 -6.32
C PRO A 23 -25.43 47.23 -7.01
N VAL A 24 -25.30 47.03 -8.32
CA VAL A 24 -26.20 46.17 -9.10
C VAL A 24 -25.87 44.72 -8.75
N ALA A 25 -26.83 43.99 -8.19
CA ALA A 25 -26.70 42.58 -7.88
C ALA A 25 -26.56 41.77 -9.17
N GLY A 26 -25.35 41.27 -9.44
CA GLY A 26 -25.12 40.24 -10.45
C GLY A 26 -25.72 38.92 -9.97
N ALA A 27 -26.72 38.42 -10.68
CA ALA A 27 -27.26 37.08 -10.46
C ALA A 27 -26.16 36.05 -10.83
N ALA A 28 -25.51 35.49 -9.82
CA ALA A 28 -24.65 34.33 -9.97
C ALA A 28 -25.54 33.10 -10.25
N THR A 29 -25.54 32.64 -11.50
CA THR A 29 -26.08 31.32 -11.86
C THR A 29 -25.19 30.26 -11.22
N SER A 30 -25.66 29.71 -10.11
CA SER A 30 -25.06 28.53 -9.48
C SER A 30 -25.24 27.33 -10.41
N ALA A 31 -24.14 26.84 -10.97
CA ALA A 31 -24.12 25.53 -11.60
C ALA A 31 -24.46 24.46 -10.55
N PRO A 32 -25.25 23.43 -10.88
CA PRO A 32 -25.50 22.35 -9.94
C PRO A 32 -24.19 21.59 -9.72
N THR A 33 -23.68 21.61 -8.49
CA THR A 33 -22.68 20.67 -8.03
C THR A 33 -23.32 19.28 -8.01
N SER A 34 -23.06 18.48 -9.04
CA SER A 34 -23.32 17.04 -8.95
C SER A 34 -22.32 16.45 -7.97
N THR A 35 -22.75 16.26 -6.73
CA THR A 35 -22.06 15.37 -5.81
C THR A 35 -22.28 13.95 -6.32
N ALA A 36 -21.39 13.49 -7.20
CA ALA A 36 -21.33 12.08 -7.57
C ALA A 36 -21.13 11.28 -6.28
N VAL A 37 -22.19 10.60 -5.84
CA VAL A 37 -22.14 9.70 -4.69
C VAL A 37 -21.17 8.58 -5.09
N ALA A 38 -20.09 8.41 -4.32
CA ALA A 38 -19.17 7.30 -4.53
C ALA A 38 -19.98 5.98 -4.49
N PRO A 39 -19.79 5.07 -5.45
CA PRO A 39 -20.52 3.81 -5.48
C PRO A 39 -20.30 3.05 -4.17
N MET A 40 -21.37 2.44 -3.64
CA MET A 40 -21.27 1.59 -2.46
C MET A 40 -20.25 0.47 -2.72
N ALA A 41 -19.30 0.31 -1.80
CA ALA A 41 -18.26 -0.69 -1.94
C ALA A 41 -18.88 -2.10 -1.90
N VAL A 42 -18.58 -2.91 -2.93
CA VAL A 42 -18.90 -4.34 -2.91
C VAL A 42 -17.97 -5.06 -1.95
N GLY A 43 -18.44 -6.16 -1.36
CA GLY A 43 -17.61 -7.00 -0.50
C GLY A 43 -16.36 -7.54 -1.20
N PRO A 44 -15.42 -8.14 -0.44
CA PRO A 44 -14.12 -8.57 -0.97
C PRO A 44 -14.23 -9.41 -2.25
N GLN A 45 -13.47 -9.04 -3.28
CA GLN A 45 -13.37 -9.73 -4.56
C GLN A 45 -11.96 -10.31 -4.76
N PRO A 46 -11.80 -11.59 -5.19
CA PRO A 46 -12.86 -12.56 -5.48
C PRO A 46 -13.57 -13.09 -4.22
N GLY A 47 -13.03 -12.81 -3.04
CA GLY A 47 -13.58 -13.32 -1.79
C GLY A 47 -13.21 -14.80 -1.58
N THR A 48 -14.02 -15.49 -0.76
CA THR A 48 -13.90 -16.95 -0.60
C THR A 48 -14.65 -17.63 -1.74
N PHE A 49 -13.93 -18.42 -2.54
CA PHE A 49 -14.49 -19.13 -3.69
C PHE A 49 -13.58 -20.28 -4.11
N THR A 50 -14.21 -21.44 -4.32
CA THR A 50 -13.58 -22.60 -4.97
C THR A 50 -14.43 -22.99 -6.18
N GLY A 51 -13.83 -23.07 -7.36
CA GLY A 51 -14.55 -23.43 -8.58
C GLY A 51 -13.93 -22.84 -9.85
N ARG A 52 -14.66 -22.96 -10.96
CA ARG A 52 -14.20 -22.45 -12.26
C ARG A 52 -14.41 -20.95 -12.37
N GLY A 53 -13.40 -20.29 -12.91
CA GLY A 53 -13.49 -18.93 -13.42
C GLY A 53 -12.97 -18.85 -14.85
N PHE A 54 -13.01 -17.66 -15.42
CA PHE A 54 -12.34 -17.37 -16.67
C PHE A 54 -11.82 -15.94 -16.63
N ASP A 55 -10.99 -15.56 -17.58
CA ASP A 55 -10.70 -14.16 -17.84
C ASP A 55 -10.81 -13.89 -19.34
N THR A 56 -11.08 -12.64 -19.69
CA THR A 56 -11.22 -12.22 -21.07
C THR A 56 -10.81 -10.77 -21.20
N CYS A 57 -10.30 -10.41 -22.38
CA CYS A 57 -9.63 -9.13 -22.59
C CYS A 57 -10.55 -7.92 -22.34
N THR A 58 -11.83 -8.00 -22.73
CA THR A 58 -12.81 -6.92 -22.54
C THR A 58 -13.91 -7.38 -21.58
N ALA A 59 -14.23 -6.58 -20.56
CA ALA A 59 -15.39 -6.82 -19.70
C ALA A 59 -16.66 -7.07 -20.55
N PRO A 60 -17.31 -8.25 -20.45
CA PRO A 60 -18.46 -8.57 -21.29
C PRO A 60 -19.67 -7.68 -21.02
N SER A 61 -20.62 -7.63 -21.96
CA SER A 61 -21.89 -6.91 -21.75
C SER A 61 -22.71 -7.57 -20.64
N GLN A 62 -23.63 -6.80 -20.03
CA GLN A 62 -24.52 -7.33 -18.99
C GLN A 62 -25.32 -8.55 -19.48
N ALA A 63 -25.89 -8.49 -20.68
CA ALA A 63 -26.64 -9.60 -21.27
C ALA A 63 -25.79 -10.86 -21.48
N ALA A 64 -24.52 -10.70 -21.88
CA ALA A 64 -23.59 -11.83 -22.00
C ALA A 64 -23.30 -12.45 -20.63
N MET A 65 -23.04 -11.63 -19.62
CA MET A 65 -22.79 -12.10 -18.24
C MET A 65 -24.01 -12.82 -17.65
N ASP A 66 -25.22 -12.30 -17.84
CA ASP A 66 -26.46 -12.93 -17.34
C ASP A 66 -26.70 -14.28 -18.02
N THR A 67 -26.47 -14.37 -19.33
CA THR A 67 -26.60 -15.62 -20.10
C THR A 67 -25.57 -16.65 -19.65
N TRP A 68 -24.30 -16.26 -19.51
CA TRP A 68 -23.24 -17.16 -19.08
C TRP A 68 -23.39 -17.58 -17.62
N ARG A 69 -23.94 -16.72 -16.74
CA ARG A 69 -24.16 -17.04 -15.33
C ARG A 69 -25.10 -18.23 -15.13
N THR A 70 -26.06 -18.39 -16.03
CA THR A 70 -27.08 -19.45 -15.99
C THR A 70 -26.71 -20.66 -16.85
N SER A 71 -25.89 -20.47 -17.88
CA SER A 71 -25.62 -21.50 -18.89
C SER A 71 -24.23 -22.12 -18.80
N SER A 72 -23.23 -21.44 -18.23
CA SER A 72 -21.83 -21.88 -18.16
C SER A 72 -21.46 -22.46 -16.79
N PRO A 73 -20.36 -23.23 -16.66
CA PRO A 73 -19.90 -23.76 -15.39
C PRO A 73 -19.08 -22.75 -14.55
N TYR A 74 -18.96 -21.51 -15.00
CA TYR A 74 -18.10 -20.50 -14.38
C TYR A 74 -18.84 -19.68 -13.31
N GLY A 75 -18.13 -19.38 -12.22
CA GLY A 75 -18.61 -18.49 -11.15
C GLY A 75 -17.69 -17.30 -10.87
N ALA A 76 -16.56 -17.19 -11.55
CA ALA A 76 -15.61 -16.09 -11.41
C ALA A 76 -15.14 -15.54 -12.76
N ILE A 77 -14.80 -14.25 -12.81
CA ILE A 77 -14.29 -13.57 -13.99
C ILE A 77 -13.10 -12.65 -13.65
N GLY A 78 -12.00 -12.75 -14.40
CA GLY A 78 -10.90 -11.80 -14.39
C GLY A 78 -11.22 -10.54 -15.18
N ILE A 79 -10.93 -9.37 -14.59
CA ILE A 79 -11.22 -8.05 -15.16
C ILE A 79 -10.00 -7.14 -15.10
N TYR A 80 -9.63 -6.55 -16.24
CA TYR A 80 -8.45 -5.69 -16.37
C TYR A 80 -8.77 -4.26 -15.96
N ILE A 81 -8.59 -3.94 -14.67
CA ILE A 81 -9.01 -2.67 -14.07
C ILE A 81 -8.04 -1.51 -14.34
N SER A 82 -6.76 -1.81 -14.57
CA SER A 82 -5.72 -0.79 -14.70
C SER A 82 -4.44 -1.34 -15.35
N GLY A 83 -3.47 -0.45 -15.59
CA GLY A 83 -2.18 -0.76 -16.20
C GLY A 83 -2.10 -0.40 -17.68
N ASP A 84 -0.89 -0.01 -18.11
CA ASP A 84 -0.60 0.53 -19.44
C ASP A 84 -0.30 -0.54 -20.50
N SER A 85 -0.14 -1.81 -20.11
CA SER A 85 0.05 -2.93 -21.03
C SER A 85 -1.28 -3.53 -21.53
N ARG A 86 -2.43 -3.00 -21.08
CA ARG A 86 -3.75 -3.45 -21.55
C ARG A 86 -3.93 -3.09 -23.03
N THR A 87 -4.33 -4.08 -23.82
CA THR A 87 -4.58 -3.91 -25.27
C THR A 87 -6.06 -3.69 -25.59
N CYS A 88 -6.97 -4.18 -24.76
CA CYS A 88 -8.42 -4.02 -24.95
C CYS A 88 -8.98 -2.83 -24.17
N SER A 89 -9.92 -2.13 -24.82
CA SER A 89 -10.76 -1.15 -24.13
C SER A 89 -11.73 -1.86 -23.17
N GLN A 90 -12.16 -1.14 -22.13
CA GLN A 90 -13.08 -1.65 -21.10
C GLN A 90 -14.43 -0.89 -21.10
N PRO A 91 -15.19 -0.86 -22.22
CA PRO A 91 -16.37 0.00 -22.34
C PRO A 91 -17.50 -0.37 -21.36
N ASN A 92 -17.57 -1.63 -20.93
CA ASN A 92 -18.60 -2.08 -19.99
C ASN A 92 -18.16 -2.00 -18.52
N LEU A 93 -16.85 -1.87 -18.25
CA LEU A 93 -16.31 -1.95 -16.89
C LEU A 93 -16.57 -0.65 -16.13
N THR A 94 -17.68 -0.64 -15.42
CA THR A 94 -18.15 0.49 -14.61
C THR A 94 -18.48 0.02 -13.21
N ALA A 95 -18.63 0.95 -12.25
CA ALA A 95 -19.07 0.60 -10.90
C ALA A 95 -20.43 -0.10 -10.90
N THR A 96 -21.36 0.32 -11.77
CA THR A 96 -22.67 -0.34 -11.95
C THR A 96 -22.50 -1.78 -12.45
N TRP A 97 -21.62 -2.01 -13.42
CA TRP A 97 -21.35 -3.35 -13.93
C TRP A 97 -20.75 -4.25 -12.84
N VAL A 98 -19.82 -3.73 -12.03
CA VAL A 98 -19.24 -4.46 -10.88
C VAL A 98 -20.31 -4.81 -9.85
N ALA A 99 -21.17 -3.86 -9.48
CA ALA A 99 -22.27 -4.09 -8.55
C ALA A 99 -23.24 -5.15 -9.10
N ASN A 100 -23.62 -5.08 -10.38
CA ASN A 100 -24.49 -6.08 -11.00
C ASN A 100 -23.88 -7.48 -10.99
N GLN A 101 -22.60 -7.62 -11.36
CA GLN A 101 -21.96 -8.93 -11.42
C GLN A 101 -21.87 -9.57 -10.04
N THR A 102 -21.44 -8.79 -9.04
CA THR A 102 -21.33 -9.27 -7.66
C THR A 102 -22.70 -9.61 -7.05
N ASN A 103 -23.74 -8.81 -7.32
CA ASN A 103 -25.12 -9.12 -6.93
C ASN A 103 -25.66 -10.39 -7.61
N ASN A 104 -25.26 -10.66 -8.85
CA ASN A 104 -25.58 -11.89 -9.58
C ASN A 104 -24.70 -13.08 -9.19
N GLY A 105 -23.87 -12.92 -8.15
CA GLY A 105 -23.05 -13.99 -7.57
C GLY A 105 -21.77 -14.31 -8.33
N TRP A 106 -21.35 -13.47 -9.29
CA TRP A 106 -20.01 -13.56 -9.86
C TRP A 106 -18.95 -13.14 -8.83
N ARG A 107 -17.79 -13.79 -8.89
CA ARG A 107 -16.57 -13.34 -8.21
C ARG A 107 -15.65 -12.64 -9.20
N LEU A 108 -15.09 -11.51 -8.83
CA LEU A 108 -14.23 -10.74 -9.72
C LEU A 108 -12.76 -10.93 -9.33
N LEU A 109 -11.87 -11.17 -10.30
CA LEU A 109 -10.41 -11.09 -10.13
C LEU A 109 -9.90 -9.78 -10.78
N PRO A 110 -9.65 -8.71 -10.02
CA PRO A 110 -9.12 -7.45 -10.55
C PRO A 110 -7.65 -7.58 -10.96
N ILE A 111 -7.32 -7.17 -12.18
CA ILE A 111 -5.99 -7.32 -12.79
C ILE A 111 -5.38 -5.93 -13.12
N GLU A 112 -4.14 -5.70 -12.68
CA GLU A 112 -3.24 -4.62 -13.14
C GLU A 112 -2.27 -5.23 -14.17
N LEU A 113 -2.50 -4.94 -15.45
CA LEU A 113 -1.61 -5.34 -16.55
C LEU A 113 -0.72 -4.14 -16.92
N GLY A 114 0.40 -4.04 -16.22
CA GLY A 114 1.32 -2.90 -16.25
C GLY A 114 2.76 -3.29 -16.55
N TYR A 115 3.70 -2.86 -15.69
CA TYR A 115 5.12 -3.11 -15.90
C TYR A 115 5.46 -4.60 -16.05
N GLN A 116 6.25 -4.90 -17.08
CA GLN A 116 6.73 -6.24 -17.40
C GLN A 116 8.19 -6.41 -16.97
N ALA A 117 8.62 -7.67 -16.79
CA ALA A 117 9.96 -7.98 -16.31
C ALA A 117 11.06 -7.36 -17.21
N PRO A 118 12.17 -6.87 -16.64
CA PRO A 118 13.19 -6.13 -17.41
C PRO A 118 13.89 -7.02 -18.45
N CYS A 119 14.00 -8.32 -18.18
CA CYS A 119 14.55 -9.33 -19.08
C CYS A 119 13.58 -9.85 -20.14
N GLY A 120 12.28 -9.50 -20.06
CA GLY A 120 11.28 -9.90 -21.04
C GLY A 120 11.34 -9.06 -22.33
N THR A 121 10.45 -9.34 -23.28
CA THR A 121 10.31 -8.58 -24.54
C THR A 121 9.19 -7.54 -24.49
N ARG A 122 8.25 -7.69 -23.55
CA ARG A 122 7.07 -6.82 -23.43
C ARG A 122 7.37 -5.50 -22.73
N ALA A 123 6.59 -4.47 -23.06
CA ALA A 123 6.70 -3.11 -22.53
C ALA A 123 5.36 -2.63 -21.93
N PRO A 124 5.37 -1.62 -21.03
CA PRO A 124 6.56 -0.99 -20.44
C PRO A 124 7.30 -1.94 -19.49
N LYS A 125 8.62 -1.79 -19.38
CA LYS A 125 9.45 -2.61 -18.50
C LYS A 125 9.64 -1.93 -17.15
N MET A 126 9.60 -2.70 -16.06
CA MET A 126 10.15 -2.23 -14.79
C MET A 126 11.67 -2.06 -14.92
N SER A 127 12.25 -1.28 -14.02
CA SER A 127 13.70 -1.09 -13.94
C SER A 127 14.41 -2.40 -13.62
N ALA A 128 15.60 -2.59 -14.17
CA ALA A 128 16.50 -3.68 -13.76
C ALA A 128 17.17 -3.38 -12.40
N ASP A 129 17.14 -2.13 -11.94
CA ASP A 129 17.60 -1.74 -10.61
C ASP A 129 16.52 -2.09 -9.56
N PRO A 130 16.81 -2.96 -8.57
CA PRO A 130 15.81 -3.43 -7.60
C PRO A 130 15.17 -2.32 -6.76
N THR A 131 15.93 -1.28 -6.39
CA THR A 131 15.42 -0.15 -5.60
C THR A 131 14.37 0.63 -6.40
N THR A 132 14.69 0.96 -7.64
CA THR A 132 13.76 1.64 -8.56
C THR A 132 12.55 0.76 -8.87
N ALA A 133 12.77 -0.54 -9.11
CA ALA A 133 11.71 -1.51 -9.37
C ALA A 133 10.71 -1.57 -8.21
N ARG A 134 11.20 -1.56 -6.95
CA ARG A 134 10.35 -1.47 -5.77
C ARG A 134 9.47 -0.22 -5.75
N SER A 135 10.04 0.96 -6.04
CA SER A 135 9.25 2.20 -6.14
C SER A 135 8.22 2.18 -7.27
N GLN A 136 8.52 1.50 -8.38
CA GLN A 136 7.55 1.27 -9.46
C GLN A 136 6.41 0.33 -9.01
N GLY A 137 6.70 -0.68 -8.18
CA GLY A 137 5.69 -1.54 -7.56
C GLY A 137 4.70 -0.77 -6.69
N VAL A 138 5.22 0.15 -5.85
CA VAL A 138 4.39 1.08 -5.05
C VAL A 138 3.50 1.94 -5.94
N SER A 139 4.06 2.46 -7.04
CA SER A 139 3.30 3.30 -7.98
C SER A 139 2.19 2.52 -8.69
N ALA A 140 2.47 1.28 -9.11
CA ALA A 140 1.48 0.39 -9.69
C ALA A 140 0.37 0.06 -8.70
N ALA A 141 0.71 -0.27 -7.45
CA ALA A 141 -0.26 -0.57 -6.40
C ALA A 141 -1.21 0.61 -6.14
N ASN A 142 -0.68 1.83 -6.14
CA ASN A 142 -1.51 3.02 -5.98
C ASN A 142 -2.50 3.23 -7.14
N ARG A 143 -2.07 3.03 -8.39
CA ARG A 143 -2.95 3.11 -9.56
C ARG A 143 -4.04 2.06 -9.50
N ALA A 144 -3.67 0.81 -9.21
CA ALA A 144 -4.60 -0.30 -9.18
C ALA A 144 -5.62 -0.17 -8.03
N ALA A 145 -5.18 0.25 -6.84
CA ALA A 145 -6.07 0.55 -5.73
C ALA A 145 -7.04 1.70 -6.07
N ASN A 146 -6.57 2.77 -6.72
CA ASN A 146 -7.45 3.86 -7.15
C ASN A 146 -8.50 3.39 -8.18
N ALA A 147 -8.10 2.56 -9.14
CA ALA A 147 -9.01 1.98 -10.12
C ALA A 147 -10.04 1.05 -9.47
N ALA A 148 -9.61 0.20 -8.53
CA ALA A 148 -10.49 -0.66 -7.75
C ALA A 148 -11.53 0.17 -6.97
N GLN A 149 -11.09 1.22 -6.26
CA GLN A 149 -11.97 2.13 -5.53
C GLN A 149 -12.99 2.83 -6.44
N ALA A 150 -12.55 3.31 -7.61
CA ALA A 150 -13.44 3.96 -8.59
C ALA A 150 -14.52 3.00 -9.13
N LEU A 151 -14.21 1.70 -9.20
CA LEU A 151 -15.15 0.65 -9.59
C LEU A 151 -16.01 0.13 -8.42
N GLY A 152 -15.82 0.66 -7.20
CA GLY A 152 -16.52 0.20 -6.01
C GLY A 152 -16.00 -1.13 -5.46
N ILE A 153 -14.84 -1.62 -5.89
CA ILE A 153 -14.22 -2.85 -5.38
C ILE A 153 -13.62 -2.55 -4.00
N GLY A 154 -14.29 -3.05 -2.96
CA GLY A 154 -14.00 -2.71 -1.57
C GLY A 154 -12.67 -3.24 -1.04
N SER A 155 -12.28 -2.77 0.14
CA SER A 155 -11.13 -3.24 0.90
C SER A 155 -11.18 -4.76 1.15
N ALA A 156 -10.04 -5.36 1.44
CA ALA A 156 -9.79 -6.79 1.56
C ALA A 156 -10.01 -7.60 0.26
N SER A 157 -10.31 -6.94 -0.85
CA SER A 157 -10.20 -7.54 -2.19
C SER A 157 -8.74 -7.82 -2.54
N THR A 158 -8.49 -8.84 -3.36
CA THR A 158 -7.17 -9.12 -3.93
C THR A 158 -7.04 -8.45 -5.29
N ILE A 159 -5.92 -7.78 -5.55
CA ILE A 159 -5.59 -7.25 -6.87
C ILE A 159 -4.38 -8.02 -7.40
N TYR A 160 -4.49 -8.55 -8.62
CA TYR A 160 -3.44 -9.34 -9.25
C TYR A 160 -2.59 -8.46 -10.16
N ASN A 161 -1.29 -8.40 -9.89
CA ASN A 161 -0.35 -7.85 -10.86
C ASN A 161 -0.05 -8.89 -11.93
N ASP A 162 -0.19 -8.51 -13.20
CA ASP A 162 0.11 -9.37 -14.34
C ASP A 162 1.53 -9.09 -14.84
N ILE A 163 2.41 -10.06 -14.61
CA ILE A 163 3.75 -10.11 -15.20
C ILE A 163 3.82 -11.36 -16.06
N GLU A 164 3.81 -11.12 -17.35
CA GLU A 164 3.88 -12.13 -18.39
C GLU A 164 5.17 -12.97 -18.31
N GLN A 165 5.21 -14.07 -19.05
CA GLN A 165 6.39 -14.93 -19.11
C GLN A 165 7.67 -14.13 -19.44
N TYR A 166 8.76 -14.46 -18.74
CA TYR A 166 10.07 -13.86 -18.96
C TYR A 166 11.21 -14.86 -18.76
N PRO A 167 12.37 -14.67 -19.43
CA PRO A 167 13.55 -15.51 -19.24
C PRO A 167 14.27 -15.13 -17.94
N SER A 168 13.88 -15.76 -16.83
CA SER A 168 14.42 -15.45 -15.51
C SER A 168 15.93 -15.68 -15.42
N ASN A 169 16.60 -14.76 -14.71
CA ASN A 169 18.00 -14.83 -14.31
C ASN A 169 18.16 -14.06 -12.99
N THR A 170 19.34 -14.12 -12.36
CA THR A 170 19.55 -13.55 -11.02
C THR A 170 19.16 -12.08 -10.90
N SER A 171 19.58 -11.23 -11.84
CA SER A 171 19.28 -9.79 -11.78
C SER A 171 17.81 -9.49 -12.09
N CYS A 172 17.25 -10.16 -13.09
CA CYS A 172 15.84 -10.00 -13.45
C CYS A 172 14.91 -10.44 -12.31
N ARG A 173 15.20 -11.59 -11.70
CA ARG A 173 14.46 -12.10 -10.55
C ARG A 173 14.53 -11.14 -9.37
N ALA A 174 15.71 -10.58 -9.07
CA ALA A 174 15.85 -9.60 -8.00
C ALA A 174 14.99 -8.36 -8.25
N ALA A 175 14.97 -7.84 -9.49
CA ALA A 175 14.13 -6.70 -9.87
C ALA A 175 12.63 -7.02 -9.75
N VAL A 176 12.17 -8.15 -10.27
CA VAL A 176 10.76 -8.58 -10.20
C VAL A 176 10.31 -8.79 -8.75
N LEU A 177 11.10 -9.48 -7.93
CA LEU A 177 10.75 -9.70 -6.53
C LEU A 177 10.76 -8.39 -5.72
N SER A 178 11.67 -7.45 -6.03
CA SER A 178 11.65 -6.12 -5.40
C SER A 178 10.45 -5.28 -5.85
N PHE A 179 10.08 -5.32 -7.12
CA PHE A 179 8.83 -4.72 -7.63
C PHE A 179 7.61 -5.27 -6.90
N LEU A 180 7.50 -6.61 -6.84
CA LEU A 180 6.39 -7.28 -6.15
C LEU A 180 6.35 -6.95 -4.66
N SER A 181 7.50 -6.78 -4.01
CA SER A 181 7.54 -6.38 -2.59
C SER A 181 6.93 -4.98 -2.38
N GLY A 182 7.28 -4.01 -3.23
CA GLY A 182 6.67 -2.67 -3.18
C GLY A 182 5.18 -2.69 -3.54
N TRP A 183 4.77 -3.56 -4.46
CA TRP A 183 3.37 -3.81 -4.79
C TRP A 183 2.58 -4.35 -3.59
N VAL A 184 3.10 -5.39 -2.93
CA VAL A 184 2.46 -6.02 -1.77
C VAL A 184 2.29 -5.03 -0.62
N GLU A 185 3.39 -4.41 -0.19
CA GLU A 185 3.38 -3.50 0.96
C GLU A 185 2.44 -2.32 0.74
N GLN A 186 2.43 -1.75 -0.47
CA GLN A 186 1.57 -0.62 -0.77
C GLN A 186 0.10 -1.04 -0.87
N LEU A 187 -0.23 -2.21 -1.46
CA LEU A 187 -1.61 -2.69 -1.45
C LEU A 187 -2.10 -2.97 -0.03
N HIS A 188 -1.27 -3.57 0.83
CA HIS A 188 -1.59 -3.76 2.25
C HIS A 188 -1.86 -2.43 2.94
N ALA A 189 -1.01 -1.41 2.72
CA ALA A 189 -1.21 -0.06 3.24
C ALA A 189 -2.49 0.61 2.72
N ARG A 190 -2.96 0.20 1.53
CA ARG A 190 -4.22 0.66 0.92
C ARG A 190 -5.42 -0.22 1.27
N GLY A 191 -5.24 -1.25 2.10
CA GLY A 191 -6.30 -2.14 2.57
C GLY A 191 -6.71 -3.20 1.55
N TYR A 192 -5.84 -3.56 0.60
CA TYR A 192 -6.04 -4.62 -0.39
C TYR A 192 -5.04 -5.75 -0.19
N LEU A 193 -5.40 -6.96 -0.64
CA LEU A 193 -4.47 -8.08 -0.78
C LEU A 193 -3.76 -8.00 -2.13
N ALA A 194 -2.57 -8.57 -2.20
CA ALA A 194 -1.70 -8.57 -3.37
C ALA A 194 -1.56 -9.98 -3.94
N GLY A 195 -2.09 -10.17 -5.15
CA GLY A 195 -1.87 -11.34 -5.98
C GLY A 195 -0.90 -11.05 -7.13
N MET A 196 -0.41 -12.11 -7.76
CA MET A 196 0.34 -12.03 -9.01
C MET A 196 -0.12 -13.12 -9.98
N TYR A 197 -0.34 -12.75 -11.24
CA TYR A 197 -0.38 -13.68 -12.36
C TYR A 197 0.99 -13.74 -13.04
N SER A 198 1.44 -14.96 -13.37
CA SER A 198 2.58 -15.19 -14.25
C SER A 198 2.61 -16.63 -14.76
N SER A 199 3.48 -16.89 -15.74
CA SER A 199 3.78 -18.26 -16.17
C SER A 199 4.37 -19.10 -15.03
N GLY A 200 3.90 -20.35 -14.93
CA GLY A 200 4.42 -21.40 -14.05
C GLY A 200 5.94 -21.52 -14.15
N SER A 201 6.47 -21.52 -15.38
CA SER A 201 7.90 -21.75 -15.64
C SER A 201 8.79 -20.52 -15.41
N SER A 202 8.24 -19.36 -15.06
CA SER A 202 9.01 -18.14 -14.78
C SER A 202 8.60 -17.47 -13.47
N GLY A 203 7.63 -16.56 -13.48
CA GLY A 203 7.34 -15.70 -12.34
C GLY A 203 6.80 -16.47 -11.14
N ILE A 204 5.95 -17.48 -11.38
CA ILE A 204 5.46 -18.36 -10.32
C ILE A 204 6.60 -19.13 -9.67
N LYS A 205 7.51 -19.68 -10.50
CA LYS A 205 8.68 -20.36 -9.99
C LYS A 205 9.57 -19.42 -9.17
N ASP A 206 9.80 -18.19 -9.64
CA ASP A 206 10.62 -17.21 -8.92
C ASP A 206 10.03 -16.83 -7.56
N VAL A 207 8.71 -16.57 -7.46
CA VAL A 207 8.07 -16.23 -6.18
C VAL A 207 8.03 -17.43 -5.23
N CYS A 208 7.88 -18.65 -5.75
CA CYS A 208 7.90 -19.86 -4.92
C CYS A 208 9.31 -20.23 -4.46
N ASP A 209 10.34 -20.05 -5.29
CA ASP A 209 11.74 -20.21 -4.88
C ASP A 209 12.12 -19.18 -3.80
N ALA A 210 11.50 -18.00 -3.81
CA ALA A 210 11.70 -16.93 -2.82
C ALA A 210 10.74 -17.00 -1.62
N TYR A 211 9.85 -18.01 -1.52
CA TYR A 211 8.74 -18.04 -0.56
C TYR A 211 9.13 -17.81 0.90
N GLY A 212 10.27 -18.37 1.31
CA GLY A 212 10.83 -18.24 2.67
C GLY A 212 11.94 -17.19 2.81
N ASN A 213 12.22 -16.41 1.76
CA ASN A 213 13.29 -15.43 1.78
C ASN A 213 12.80 -14.09 2.38
N PRO A 214 13.30 -13.66 3.55
CA PRO A 214 12.83 -12.45 4.22
C PRO A 214 13.25 -11.15 3.51
N SER A 215 14.12 -11.20 2.50
CA SER A 215 14.48 -10.02 1.70
C SER A 215 13.34 -9.55 0.78
N TYR A 216 12.31 -10.36 0.58
CA TYR A 216 11.19 -10.04 -0.30
C TYR A 216 9.86 -10.24 0.42
N THR A 217 8.93 -9.31 0.21
CA THR A 217 7.61 -9.37 0.82
C THR A 217 6.75 -10.35 0.04
N ARG A 218 6.24 -11.35 0.75
CA ARG A 218 5.51 -12.47 0.16
C ARG A 218 4.13 -12.02 -0.33
N LEU A 219 3.76 -12.44 -1.54
CA LEU A 219 2.39 -12.28 -2.06
C LEU A 219 1.37 -12.96 -1.15
N ASP A 220 0.12 -12.49 -1.20
CA ASP A 220 -1.00 -13.12 -0.49
C ASP A 220 -1.57 -14.29 -1.31
N GLN A 221 -1.55 -14.18 -2.64
CA GLN A 221 -2.08 -15.18 -3.56
C GLN A 221 -1.24 -15.28 -4.84
N ILE A 222 -1.29 -16.45 -5.49
CA ILE A 222 -0.65 -16.67 -6.79
C ILE A 222 -1.68 -17.14 -7.82
N TRP A 223 -1.53 -16.66 -9.05
CA TRP A 223 -2.31 -17.08 -10.21
C TRP A 223 -1.38 -17.67 -11.26
N ILE A 224 -1.43 -18.99 -11.34
CA ILE A 224 -0.48 -19.81 -12.09
C ILE A 224 -0.91 -19.91 -13.55
N GLY A 225 -0.13 -19.39 -14.47
CA GLY A 225 -0.27 -19.66 -15.90
C GLY A 225 0.39 -20.99 -16.27
N TRP A 226 -0.39 -22.06 -16.40
CA TRP A 226 0.12 -23.37 -16.81
C TRP A 226 -0.94 -24.14 -17.61
N TRP A 227 -0.86 -24.06 -18.93
CA TRP A 227 -1.89 -24.63 -19.81
C TRP A 227 -1.78 -26.15 -19.96
N ASN A 228 -2.09 -26.88 -18.90
CA ASN A 228 -2.05 -28.35 -18.83
C ASN A 228 -3.44 -29.00 -19.04
N GLY A 229 -4.50 -28.21 -19.20
CA GLY A 229 -5.86 -28.70 -19.38
C GLY A 229 -6.54 -29.23 -18.12
N VAL A 230 -5.91 -29.14 -16.94
CA VAL A 230 -6.41 -29.70 -15.68
C VAL A 230 -7.00 -28.60 -14.80
N ALA A 231 -8.31 -28.70 -14.55
CA ALA A 231 -9.05 -27.76 -13.70
C ALA A 231 -8.83 -28.06 -12.20
N ASP A 232 -7.64 -27.78 -11.70
CA ASP A 232 -7.26 -27.77 -10.28
C ASP A 232 -6.34 -26.57 -9.97
N THR A 233 -5.81 -26.46 -8.74
CA THR A 233 -4.86 -25.39 -8.36
C THR A 233 -3.43 -25.91 -8.11
N ARG A 234 -3.07 -27.05 -8.70
CA ARG A 234 -1.72 -27.61 -8.58
C ARG A 234 -0.75 -26.85 -9.47
N ALA A 235 0.47 -26.65 -8.98
CA ALA A 235 1.53 -26.00 -9.73
C ALA A 235 2.60 -26.98 -10.28
N GLY A 236 2.45 -28.29 -10.01
CA GLY A 236 3.44 -29.29 -10.39
C GLY A 236 4.83 -28.95 -9.84
N SER A 237 5.85 -29.03 -10.69
CA SER A 237 7.24 -28.69 -10.32
C SER A 237 7.51 -27.19 -10.17
N TYR A 238 6.54 -26.32 -10.49
CA TYR A 238 6.76 -24.87 -10.46
C TYR A 238 6.61 -24.26 -9.07
N CYS A 239 5.79 -24.86 -8.20
CA CYS A 239 5.61 -24.39 -6.83
C CYS A 239 5.27 -25.57 -5.89
N PRO A 240 6.02 -25.78 -4.79
CA PRO A 240 5.72 -26.83 -3.81
C PRO A 240 4.30 -26.69 -3.23
N ASP A 241 3.58 -27.80 -3.04
CA ASP A 241 2.20 -27.80 -2.52
C ASP A 241 2.06 -27.17 -1.12
N ALA A 242 3.11 -27.17 -0.32
CA ALA A 242 3.13 -26.51 0.99
C ALA A 242 3.05 -24.98 0.91
N TYR A 243 3.43 -24.36 -0.22
CA TYR A 243 3.43 -22.91 -0.39
C TYR A 243 2.08 -22.45 -0.89
N TYR A 244 1.50 -21.39 -0.30
CA TYR A 244 0.15 -20.94 -0.67
C TYR A 244 -0.93 -22.04 -0.48
N ALA A 245 -0.71 -22.99 0.44
CA ALA A 245 -1.58 -24.15 0.67
C ALA A 245 -2.92 -23.80 1.33
N ASN A 246 -3.06 -22.59 1.89
CA ASN A 246 -4.23 -22.19 2.68
C ASN A 246 -5.32 -21.54 1.81
N GLN A 247 -5.64 -22.13 0.65
CA GLN A 247 -6.60 -21.60 -0.33
C GLN A 247 -6.17 -20.21 -0.83
N GLN A 248 -5.00 -20.15 -1.47
CA GLN A 248 -4.35 -18.92 -1.94
C GLN A 248 -3.92 -19.03 -3.42
N ARG A 249 -4.56 -19.92 -4.18
CA ARG A 249 -4.12 -20.28 -5.54
C ARG A 249 -5.24 -20.12 -6.56
N VAL A 250 -4.87 -19.57 -7.71
CA VAL A 250 -5.63 -19.59 -8.96
C VAL A 250 -4.76 -20.26 -10.02
N HIS A 251 -5.36 -20.94 -10.98
CA HIS A 251 -4.65 -21.61 -12.06
C HIS A 251 -5.36 -21.38 -13.39
N GLN A 252 -4.68 -20.70 -14.32
CA GLN A 252 -5.08 -20.60 -15.71
C GLN A 252 -4.61 -21.87 -16.42
N TYR A 253 -5.53 -22.81 -16.62
CA TYR A 253 -5.22 -24.16 -17.12
C TYR A 253 -5.43 -24.32 -18.62
N ALA A 254 -5.99 -23.32 -19.30
CA ALA A 254 -6.08 -23.22 -20.76
C ALA A 254 -6.22 -21.75 -21.17
N GLY A 255 -5.51 -21.33 -22.21
CA GLY A 255 -5.64 -19.99 -22.78
C GLY A 255 -6.20 -19.99 -24.20
N ASP A 256 -6.70 -18.82 -24.62
CA ASP A 256 -7.18 -18.50 -25.96
C ASP A 256 -8.28 -19.44 -26.50
N VAL A 257 -9.13 -19.97 -25.64
CA VAL A 257 -10.23 -20.86 -26.05
C VAL A 257 -11.49 -20.08 -26.39
N THR A 258 -12.21 -20.52 -27.42
CA THR A 258 -13.52 -19.99 -27.77
C THR A 258 -14.60 -20.91 -27.25
N GLU A 259 -15.53 -20.37 -26.46
CA GLU A 259 -16.66 -21.13 -25.91
C GLU A 259 -17.99 -20.46 -26.19
N THR A 260 -19.03 -21.27 -26.30
CA THR A 260 -20.41 -20.82 -26.48
C THR A 260 -21.28 -21.41 -25.38
N TRP A 261 -21.91 -20.54 -24.59
CA TRP A 261 -22.86 -20.91 -23.53
C TRP A 261 -24.14 -20.09 -23.67
N GLY A 262 -25.30 -20.75 -23.64
CA GLY A 262 -26.59 -20.08 -23.83
C GLY A 262 -26.71 -19.30 -25.15
N GLY A 263 -25.96 -19.71 -26.18
CA GLY A 263 -25.91 -19.03 -27.48
C GLY A 263 -24.97 -17.83 -27.56
N VAL A 264 -24.29 -17.45 -26.47
CA VAL A 264 -23.30 -16.35 -26.45
C VAL A 264 -21.89 -16.92 -26.54
N THR A 265 -21.13 -16.48 -27.55
CA THR A 265 -19.75 -16.91 -27.79
C THR A 265 -18.76 -15.89 -27.26
N MET A 266 -17.75 -16.34 -26.51
CA MET A 266 -16.64 -15.50 -26.04
C MET A 266 -15.30 -16.23 -26.18
N LYS A 267 -14.24 -15.45 -26.44
CA LYS A 267 -12.85 -15.92 -26.32
C LYS A 267 -12.36 -15.67 -24.90
N ILE A 268 -11.92 -16.71 -24.22
CA ILE A 268 -11.58 -16.70 -22.80
C ILE A 268 -10.30 -17.48 -22.52
N ASP A 269 -9.74 -17.24 -21.35
CA ASP A 269 -8.81 -18.15 -20.70
C ASP A 269 -9.52 -18.83 -19.53
N ARG A 270 -9.35 -20.14 -19.38
CA ARG A 270 -10.01 -20.93 -18.34
C ARG A 270 -9.20 -20.95 -17.05
N ASN A 271 -9.88 -20.66 -15.94
CA ASN A 271 -9.28 -20.61 -14.62
C ASN A 271 -9.95 -21.56 -13.64
N TYR A 272 -9.18 -22.08 -12.69
CA TYR A 272 -9.69 -22.76 -11.51
C TYR A 272 -9.17 -22.05 -10.26
N LEU A 273 -10.07 -21.74 -9.34
CA LEU A 273 -9.81 -20.97 -8.14
C LEU A 273 -9.97 -21.87 -6.92
N ASP A 274 -9.06 -21.70 -5.96
CA ASP A 274 -9.20 -22.19 -4.60
C ASP A 274 -8.74 -21.08 -3.65
N LEU A 275 -9.67 -20.20 -3.30
CA LEU A 275 -9.42 -18.95 -2.61
C LEU A 275 -10.25 -18.86 -1.34
N ARG A 276 -9.62 -18.40 -0.24
CA ARG A 276 -10.30 -18.01 0.99
C ARG A 276 -9.82 -16.67 1.47
N VAL A 277 -10.77 -15.82 1.89
CA VAL A 277 -10.43 -14.64 2.69
C VAL A 277 -10.15 -15.08 4.12
N THR A 278 -8.96 -15.63 4.34
CA THR A 278 -8.40 -15.83 5.70
C THR A 278 -7.53 -14.65 6.13
N GLN A 279 -7.10 -13.86 5.17
CA GLN A 279 -6.28 -12.69 5.37
C GLN A 279 -7.20 -11.48 5.21
N THR A 280 -7.61 -10.88 6.32
CA THR A 280 -7.64 -9.42 6.30
C THR A 280 -6.24 -9.04 5.79
N PRO A 281 -6.08 -8.22 4.73
CA PRO A 281 -4.77 -7.63 4.45
C PRO A 281 -4.23 -7.20 5.80
N PRO A 282 -2.96 -7.47 6.16
CA PRO A 282 -2.45 -6.99 7.42
C PRO A 282 -2.75 -5.51 7.41
N GLN A 283 -3.84 -5.13 8.10
CA GLN A 283 -4.22 -3.77 8.28
C GLN A 283 -2.98 -3.29 8.99
N GLN A 284 -2.24 -2.39 8.34
CA GLN A 284 -1.02 -1.80 8.86
C GLN A 284 -1.42 -1.25 10.23
N TRP A 285 -1.33 -2.11 11.24
CA TRP A 285 -1.80 -1.79 12.56
C TRP A 285 -0.75 -0.81 12.98
N THR A 286 -1.18 0.44 13.04
CA THR A 286 -0.32 1.53 13.41
C THR A 286 -0.94 2.11 14.66
N THR A 287 -0.12 2.28 15.68
CA THR A 287 -0.48 3.08 16.84
C THR A 287 0.59 4.14 17.00
N THR A 288 0.15 5.36 17.29
CA THR A 288 1.02 6.45 17.71
C THR A 288 0.77 6.71 19.18
N ILE A 289 1.85 6.76 19.96
CA ILE A 289 1.82 7.14 21.36
C ILE A 289 2.69 8.38 21.51
N ASP A 290 2.03 9.49 21.81
CA ASP A 290 2.63 10.77 22.19
C ASP A 290 2.86 10.83 23.71
N ASN A 291 3.76 11.68 24.19
CA ASN A 291 4.03 11.88 25.61
C ASN A 291 2.83 12.46 26.39
N SER A 292 1.81 12.98 25.70
CA SER A 292 0.51 13.38 26.26
C SER A 292 -0.59 12.31 26.14
N THR A 293 -0.30 11.15 25.53
CA THR A 293 -1.30 10.08 25.35
C THR A 293 -1.71 9.51 26.71
N SER A 294 -2.99 9.68 27.06
CA SER A 294 -3.55 9.21 28.34
C SER A 294 -3.31 7.70 28.53
N GLY A 295 -2.64 7.34 29.62
CA GLY A 295 -2.26 5.95 29.93
C GLY A 295 -1.21 5.34 28.98
N GLY A 296 -0.76 6.08 27.96
CA GLY A 296 0.22 5.65 26.97
C GLY A 296 1.65 6.06 27.31
N PHE A 297 1.86 7.02 28.20
CA PHE A 297 3.19 7.50 28.55
C PHE A 297 3.42 7.52 30.07
N THR A 298 4.63 7.16 30.52
CA THR A 298 5.03 7.23 31.93
C THR A 298 6.52 7.56 32.05
N ALA A 299 6.87 8.52 32.89
CA ALA A 299 8.24 8.89 33.20
C ALA A 299 8.36 9.32 34.67
N SER A 300 9.56 9.31 35.23
CA SER A 300 9.82 9.81 36.58
C SER A 300 9.61 11.33 36.68
N THR A 301 9.57 11.87 37.90
CA THR A 301 9.52 13.32 38.15
C THR A 301 10.79 14.05 37.71
N ALA A 302 11.86 13.33 37.33
CA ALA A 302 13.10 13.91 36.83
C ALA A 302 13.02 14.32 35.35
N TRP A 303 11.93 14.01 34.66
CA TRP A 303 11.66 14.42 33.28
C TRP A 303 10.80 15.71 33.27
N GLY A 304 11.40 16.81 32.83
CA GLY A 304 10.70 18.06 32.60
C GLY A 304 9.81 18.01 31.36
N THR A 305 8.97 19.02 31.17
CA THR A 305 8.11 19.20 29.98
C THR A 305 8.49 20.50 29.27
N SER A 306 8.55 20.48 27.94
CA SER A 306 8.87 21.67 27.13
C SER A 306 8.02 21.71 25.87
N ALA A 307 7.64 22.91 25.44
CA ALA A 307 7.01 23.16 24.15
C ALA A 307 7.89 24.06 23.25
N TYR A 308 9.16 24.24 23.59
CA TYR A 308 10.07 25.21 22.95
C TYR A 308 10.21 24.99 21.43
N SER A 309 10.43 23.74 21.01
CA SER A 309 10.69 23.44 19.60
C SER A 309 9.39 23.30 18.82
N GLY A 310 9.30 23.97 17.67
CA GLY A 310 8.21 23.79 16.71
C GLY A 310 8.22 22.43 15.99
N GLN A 311 9.30 21.66 16.14
CA GLN A 311 9.44 20.32 15.57
C GLN A 311 8.82 19.23 16.44
N ARG A 312 8.28 19.55 17.62
CA ARG A 312 7.65 18.55 18.50
C ARG A 312 6.44 17.88 17.86
N TYR A 313 6.18 16.63 18.21
CA TYR A 313 4.87 16.03 17.98
C TYR A 313 3.92 16.50 19.09
N GLY A 314 2.62 16.58 18.78
CA GLY A 314 1.63 17.01 19.77
C GLY A 314 1.88 18.43 20.34
N THR A 315 1.58 18.61 21.62
CA THR A 315 1.58 19.93 22.29
C THR A 315 2.89 20.26 22.98
N ASP A 316 3.64 19.27 23.45
CA ASP A 316 4.88 19.39 24.21
C ASP A 316 5.71 18.10 24.08
N TYR A 317 6.90 18.05 24.69
CA TYR A 317 7.74 16.85 24.79
C TYR A 317 8.41 16.80 26.17
N ARG A 318 8.95 15.64 26.54
CA ARG A 318 9.71 15.46 27.79
C ARG A 318 11.20 15.59 27.57
N PHE A 319 11.91 16.13 28.56
CA PHE A 319 13.37 16.24 28.52
C PHE A 319 14.01 15.96 29.87
N ALA A 320 15.26 15.49 29.84
CA ALA A 320 16.04 15.13 31.01
C ALA A 320 17.55 15.27 30.75
N SER A 321 18.33 15.61 31.78
CA SER A 321 19.80 15.50 31.72
C SER A 321 20.24 14.03 31.73
N PRO A 322 21.34 13.62 31.10
CA PRO A 322 21.82 12.24 31.21
C PRO A 322 22.31 11.93 32.63
N VAL A 323 22.15 10.68 33.08
CA VAL A 323 22.63 10.17 34.38
C VAL A 323 23.07 8.71 34.26
N SER A 324 23.99 8.26 35.12
CA SER A 324 24.40 6.84 35.16
C SER A 324 23.45 5.99 36.00
N SER A 325 22.15 6.05 35.73
CA SER A 325 21.12 5.27 36.42
C SER A 325 19.96 4.94 35.50
N SER A 326 19.35 3.77 35.68
CA SER A 326 18.16 3.35 34.93
C SER A 326 16.94 4.19 35.29
N ASP A 327 16.67 5.23 34.51
CA ASP A 327 15.45 6.03 34.52
C ASP A 327 14.95 6.17 33.07
N VAL A 328 13.76 5.66 32.79
CA VAL A 328 13.25 5.47 31.43
C VAL A 328 11.86 6.11 31.31
N ALA A 329 11.69 6.93 30.27
CA ALA A 329 10.39 7.39 29.81
C ALA A 329 9.77 6.32 28.91
N TRP A 330 8.72 5.64 29.39
CA TRP A 330 8.08 4.52 28.70
C TRP A 330 6.84 4.94 27.91
N PHE A 331 6.79 4.48 26.67
CA PHE A 331 5.62 4.46 25.80
C PHE A 331 4.98 3.06 25.86
N ARG A 332 3.75 3.03 26.36
CA ARG A 332 2.91 1.85 26.55
C ARG A 332 1.97 1.66 25.36
N SER A 333 1.89 0.46 24.82
CA SER A 333 1.00 0.14 23.70
C SER A 333 0.30 -1.20 23.88
N THR A 334 -0.82 -1.41 23.15
CA THR A 334 -1.51 -2.70 23.06
C THR A 334 -1.22 -3.32 21.71
N ILE A 335 -0.27 -4.26 21.68
CA ILE A 335 0.08 -4.98 20.47
C ILE A 335 -0.98 -6.06 20.17
N PRO A 336 -1.63 -6.03 18.99
CA PRO A 336 -2.78 -6.90 18.71
C PRO A 336 -2.41 -8.37 18.49
N ALA A 337 -1.18 -8.64 18.05
CA ALA A 337 -0.69 -9.99 17.77
C ALA A 337 0.83 -10.05 17.90
N THR A 338 1.38 -11.17 18.33
CA THR A 338 2.83 -11.37 18.33
C THR A 338 3.33 -11.36 16.89
N GLY A 339 4.37 -10.59 16.58
CA GLY A 339 4.86 -10.44 15.22
C GLY A 339 5.95 -9.38 15.08
N ASN A 340 6.35 -9.10 13.85
CA ASN A 340 7.32 -8.05 13.56
C ASN A 340 6.62 -6.69 13.43
N TYR A 341 7.23 -5.67 14.02
CA TYR A 341 6.73 -4.31 13.99
C TYR A 341 7.88 -3.33 13.72
N GLU A 342 7.70 -2.43 12.78
CA GLU A 342 8.56 -1.26 12.62
C GLU A 342 8.30 -0.27 13.76
N ILE A 343 9.38 0.19 14.40
CA ILE A 343 9.34 1.25 15.40
C ILE A 343 9.90 2.51 14.77
N SER A 344 9.09 3.55 14.69
CA SER A 344 9.50 4.91 14.36
C SER A 344 9.41 5.80 15.59
N VAL A 345 10.35 6.72 15.74
CA VAL A 345 10.39 7.71 16.82
C VAL A 345 10.31 9.10 16.24
N TRP A 346 9.71 10.01 16.98
CA TRP A 346 9.69 11.43 16.68
C TRP A 346 10.37 12.17 17.83
N TYR A 347 11.15 13.20 17.50
CA TYR A 347 11.74 14.12 18.46
C TYR A 347 12.04 15.45 17.76
N PRO A 348 12.08 16.57 18.49
CA PRO A 348 12.68 17.81 18.00
C PRO A 348 14.21 17.66 17.92
N ALA A 349 14.84 18.25 16.91
CA ALA A 349 16.29 18.28 16.78
C ALA A 349 16.86 19.64 17.23
N ASP A 350 17.91 19.58 18.06
CA ASP A 350 18.65 20.73 18.56
C ASP A 350 20.09 20.33 18.88
N ALA A 351 21.05 21.23 18.71
CA ALA A 351 22.46 20.95 19.00
C ALA A 351 22.73 20.66 20.49
N GLY A 352 21.88 21.15 21.39
CA GLY A 352 21.91 20.89 22.83
C GLY A 352 21.29 19.54 23.24
N TYR A 353 20.73 18.77 22.31
CA TYR A 353 20.18 17.45 22.59
C TYR A 353 21.22 16.33 22.46
N ASN A 354 20.86 15.17 22.99
CA ASN A 354 21.75 14.04 23.18
C ASN A 354 22.07 13.33 21.85
N ASP A 355 23.36 13.20 21.57
CA ASP A 355 23.87 12.58 20.34
C ASP A 355 23.88 11.05 20.35
N GLN A 356 23.58 10.43 21.49
CA GLN A 356 23.52 8.98 21.67
C GLN A 356 22.34 8.57 22.55
N THR A 357 21.15 9.08 22.27
CA THR A 357 19.94 8.76 23.05
C THR A 357 19.58 7.28 22.90
N PRO A 358 19.55 6.49 23.99
CA PRO A 358 19.16 5.09 23.95
C PRO A 358 17.63 4.95 23.93
N TYR A 359 17.13 4.34 22.86
CA TYR A 359 15.77 3.85 22.74
C TYR A 359 15.74 2.34 23.03
N LEU A 360 14.96 1.95 24.03
CA LEU A 360 14.72 0.57 24.41
C LEU A 360 13.46 0.06 23.71
N VAL A 361 13.51 -1.12 23.09
CA VAL A 361 12.34 -1.80 22.52
C VAL A 361 12.17 -3.14 23.23
N ALA A 362 11.00 -3.34 23.86
CA ALA A 362 10.65 -4.60 24.52
C ALA A 362 10.28 -5.65 23.48
N THR A 363 11.19 -6.60 23.21
CA THR A 363 10.98 -7.67 22.22
C THR A 363 10.60 -8.98 22.89
N THR A 364 10.16 -9.95 22.10
CA THR A 364 9.91 -11.33 22.56
C THR A 364 11.13 -12.03 23.18
N THR A 365 12.34 -11.52 22.94
CA THR A 365 13.62 -12.07 23.45
C THR A 365 14.27 -11.18 24.53
N GLY A 366 13.54 -10.18 25.03
CA GLY A 366 14.04 -9.18 25.97
C GLY A 366 14.25 -7.81 25.33
N ASN A 367 14.75 -6.86 26.11
CA ASN A 367 14.91 -5.47 25.64
C ASN A 367 16.09 -5.34 24.66
N ARG A 368 15.86 -4.64 23.54
CA ARG A 368 16.90 -4.22 22.59
C ARG A 368 17.10 -2.71 22.70
N SER A 369 18.35 -2.26 22.61
CA SER A 369 18.68 -0.83 22.67
C SER A 369 19.18 -0.34 21.33
N VAL A 370 18.68 0.81 20.88
CA VAL A 370 19.13 1.52 19.67
C VAL A 370 19.55 2.93 20.06
N SER A 371 20.74 3.34 19.64
CA SER A 371 21.24 4.70 19.88
C SER A 371 20.80 5.63 18.75
N VAL A 372 20.19 6.76 19.10
CA VAL A 372 19.70 7.77 18.16
C VAL A 372 20.34 9.12 18.47
N ASN A 373 20.87 9.78 17.44
CA ASN A 373 21.40 11.14 17.57
C ASN A 373 20.26 12.16 17.43
N GLN A 374 19.84 12.74 18.55
CA GLN A 374 18.72 13.69 18.59
C GLN A 374 19.09 15.10 18.13
N ARG A 375 20.33 15.35 17.71
CA ARG A 375 20.73 16.62 17.07
C ARG A 375 20.29 16.69 15.61
N ASN A 376 19.92 15.55 15.02
CA ASN A 376 19.66 15.39 13.60
C ASN A 376 18.27 14.80 13.35
N ASN A 377 17.70 15.07 12.17
CA ASN A 377 16.48 14.42 11.67
C ASN A 377 15.21 14.64 12.52
N GLY A 378 15.16 15.70 13.32
CA GLY A 378 13.98 16.04 14.13
C GLY A 378 12.83 16.58 13.29
N GLY A 379 11.62 16.60 13.87
CA GLY A 379 10.41 17.07 13.18
C GLY A 379 9.89 16.12 12.10
N ARG A 380 10.29 14.84 12.17
CA ARG A 380 9.82 13.76 11.28
C ARG A 380 9.91 12.41 11.99
N TRP A 381 9.21 11.42 11.46
CA TRP A 381 9.34 10.03 11.90
C TRP A 381 10.68 9.44 11.46
N VAL A 382 11.45 8.93 12.42
CA VAL A 382 12.74 8.25 12.22
C VAL A 382 12.58 6.79 12.59
N SER A 383 12.72 5.88 11.63
CA SER A 383 12.71 4.44 11.91
C SER A 383 13.94 4.04 12.71
N ILE A 384 13.74 3.31 13.80
CA ILE A 384 14.82 2.73 14.63
C ILE A 384 14.95 1.21 14.43
N GLY A 385 14.17 0.63 13.53
CA GLY A 385 14.25 -0.77 13.12
C GLY A 385 12.93 -1.53 13.21
N VAL A 386 12.98 -2.80 12.80
CA VAL A 386 11.88 -3.76 12.89
C VAL A 386 12.18 -4.78 13.99
N PHE A 387 11.23 -4.99 14.90
CA PHE A 387 11.41 -5.81 16.09
C PHE A 387 10.25 -6.81 16.25
N ALA A 388 10.57 -8.01 16.74
CA ALA A 388 9.56 -8.98 17.13
C ALA A 388 8.94 -8.59 18.48
N LEU A 389 7.68 -8.16 18.48
CA LEU A 389 6.93 -7.78 19.69
C LEU A 389 5.95 -8.89 20.07
N ALA A 390 5.71 -9.06 21.37
CA ALA A 390 4.66 -9.93 21.90
C ALA A 390 3.29 -9.24 21.84
N ALA A 391 2.21 -10.00 21.61
CA ALA A 391 0.85 -9.50 21.80
C ALA A 391 0.61 -9.08 23.26
N GLY A 392 -0.27 -8.09 23.45
CA GLY A 392 -0.72 -7.64 24.77
C GLY A 392 -0.39 -6.17 25.06
N THR A 393 -0.81 -5.71 26.23
CA THR A 393 -0.63 -4.32 26.67
C THR A 393 0.55 -4.21 27.63
N GLY A 394 1.54 -3.39 27.30
CA GLY A 394 2.73 -3.22 28.13
C GLY A 394 3.62 -2.07 27.68
N ASN A 395 4.71 -1.86 28.41
CA ASN A 395 5.75 -0.91 28.01
C ASN A 395 6.47 -1.48 26.78
N THR A 396 6.38 -0.77 25.66
CA THR A 396 6.83 -1.30 24.37
C THR A 396 8.09 -0.61 23.88
N VAL A 397 8.14 0.71 24.00
CA VAL A 397 9.30 1.52 23.63
C VAL A 397 9.63 2.47 24.78
N GLY A 398 10.91 2.62 25.12
CA GLY A 398 11.35 3.50 26.19
C GLY A 398 12.52 4.38 25.77
N VAL A 399 12.63 5.57 26.34
CA VAL A 399 13.77 6.47 26.16
C VAL A 399 14.54 6.52 27.47
N SER A 400 15.78 6.05 27.48
CA SER A 400 16.61 6.05 28.68
C SER A 400 17.44 7.32 28.76
N ARG A 401 17.58 7.89 29.97
CA ARG A 401 18.59 8.93 30.23
C ARG A 401 19.96 8.36 30.66
N TRP A 402 20.13 7.04 30.60
CA TRP A 402 21.43 6.40 30.82
C TRP A 402 22.21 6.25 29.52
N THR A 403 23.08 7.24 29.24
CA THR A 403 23.84 7.31 27.99
C THR A 403 25.23 7.87 28.21
N GLY A 404 26.17 7.48 27.34
CA GLY A 404 27.50 8.10 27.23
C GLY A 404 27.52 9.37 26.37
N GLY A 405 26.41 9.69 25.70
CA GLY A 405 26.26 10.90 24.89
C GLY A 405 26.09 12.17 25.73
N THR A 406 26.20 13.33 25.07
CA THR A 406 26.18 14.65 25.73
C THR A 406 24.96 15.48 25.31
N GLY A 407 24.40 16.26 26.24
CA GLY A 407 23.19 17.07 25.99
C GLY A 407 21.93 16.42 26.53
N LEU A 408 20.81 17.15 26.46
CA LEU A 408 19.52 16.71 26.99
C LEU A 408 18.95 15.53 26.20
N VAL A 409 18.43 14.54 26.89
CA VAL A 409 17.67 13.44 26.31
C VAL A 409 16.20 13.88 26.18
N VAL A 410 15.60 13.64 25.02
CA VAL A 410 14.22 14.02 24.70
C VAL A 410 13.34 12.80 24.43
N ALA A 411 12.12 12.81 24.96
CA ALA A 411 11.09 11.81 24.66
C ALA A 411 9.80 12.53 24.24
N ASP A 412 9.34 12.28 23.02
CA ASP A 412 8.24 13.00 22.38
C ASP A 412 7.17 12.00 21.92
N ALA A 413 7.34 11.34 20.77
CA ALA A 413 6.37 10.35 20.30
C ALA A 413 6.99 9.10 19.66
N VAL A 414 6.23 8.00 19.70
CA VAL A 414 6.56 6.71 19.09
C VAL A 414 5.41 6.26 18.19
N ARG A 415 5.74 5.73 17.02
CA ARG A 415 4.80 5.04 16.12
C ARG A 415 5.25 3.61 15.92
N ILE A 416 4.31 2.68 16.12
CA ILE A 416 4.53 1.25 15.99
C ILE A 416 3.65 0.76 14.86
N THR A 417 4.25 0.17 13.84
CA THR A 417 3.55 -0.28 12.63
C THR A 417 3.81 -1.76 12.42
N ARG A 418 2.77 -2.57 12.19
CA ARG A 418 2.95 -4.00 11.88
C ARG A 418 3.72 -4.14 10.55
N ALA A 419 4.85 -4.85 10.60
CA ALA A 419 5.76 -5.04 9.48
C ALA A 419 5.44 -6.30 8.67
#